data_AF-A0A971TYX8-F1
#
_entry.id   AF-A0A971TYX8-F1
#
_cell.length_a   1.000
_cell.length_b   1.000
_cell.length_c   1.000
_cell.angle_alpha   90.00
_cell.angle_beta   90.00
_cell.angle_gamma   90.00
#
_symmetry.space_group_name_H-M   'P 1'
#
loop_
_entity.id
_entity.type
_entity.pdbx_description
1 polymer ?
#
loop_
_entity_poly.entity_id
_entity_poly.type
_entity_poly.pdbx_seq_one_letter_code
_entity_poly.pdbx_strand_id
1 'polypeptide(L)'
;VPDRKVIIKHALKNAMIPIITIIALDIPYFFGGALIIETVFSWPGMGRLMYQAVISSDYNLAISCLMFLAIITLISNLIADLLYVLVDPRIRMGRKGA
;
A
#
# COMPACT_ATOMS: atom_id res chain seq x y z
N VAL A 1 -7.18 -29.32 24.98
CA VAL A 1 -7.52 -27.88 24.85
C VAL A 1 -6.35 -27.22 24.16
N PRO A 2 -6.40 -26.92 22.86
CA PRO A 2 -5.24 -26.36 22.19
C PRO A 2 -5.09 -24.92 22.66
N ASP A 3 -3.96 -24.67 23.31
CA ASP A 3 -3.61 -23.42 23.95
C ASP A 3 -3.74 -22.22 22.99
N ARG A 4 -4.40 -21.15 23.45
CA ARG A 4 -4.54 -19.84 22.77
C ARG A 4 -3.22 -19.35 22.14
N LYS A 5 -2.07 -19.76 22.71
CA LYS A 5 -0.71 -19.53 22.19
C LYS A 5 -0.46 -20.12 20.80
N VAL A 6 -0.98 -21.31 20.48
CA VAL A 6 -0.76 -21.98 19.18
C VAL A 6 -1.60 -21.32 18.10
N ILE A 7 -2.85 -20.98 18.41
CA ILE A 7 -3.75 -20.25 17.49
C ILE A 7 -3.16 -18.88 17.17
N ILE A 8 -2.73 -18.10 18.17
CA ILE A 8 -2.12 -16.78 17.94
C ILE A 8 -0.80 -16.92 17.16
N LYS A 9 0.05 -17.91 17.47
CA LYS A 9 1.35 -18.03 16.79
C LYS A 9 1.25 -18.51 15.33
N HIS A 10 0.28 -19.37 15.00
CA HIS A 10 0.12 -19.92 13.65
C HIS A 10 -0.91 -19.19 12.80
N ALA A 11 -2.07 -18.82 13.34
CA ALA A 11 -3.09 -18.11 12.59
C ALA A 11 -2.65 -16.68 12.27
N LEU A 12 -1.96 -15.98 13.19
CA LEU A 12 -1.46 -14.62 12.94
C LEU A 12 -0.46 -14.60 11.79
N LYS A 13 0.42 -15.59 11.70
CA LYS A 13 1.44 -15.65 10.64
C LYS A 13 0.84 -15.86 9.25
N ASN A 14 -0.23 -16.66 9.14
CA ASN A 14 -0.96 -16.85 7.89
C ASN A 14 -1.91 -15.67 7.57
N ALA A 15 -2.48 -15.02 8.59
CA ALA A 15 -3.35 -13.86 8.41
C ALA A 15 -2.57 -12.58 8.09
N MET A 16 -1.29 -12.49 8.48
CA MET A 16 -0.45 -11.32 8.20
C MET A 16 -0.18 -11.12 6.70
N ILE A 17 -0.18 -12.19 5.90
CA ILE A 17 0.05 -12.11 4.44
C ILE A 17 -1.00 -11.19 3.78
N PRO A 18 -2.32 -11.47 3.83
CA PRO A 18 -3.31 -10.58 3.23
C PRO A 18 -3.39 -9.20 3.89
N ILE A 19 -3.08 -9.09 5.19
CA ILE A 19 -3.07 -7.79 5.89
C ILE A 19 -1.98 -6.87 5.33
N ILE A 20 -0.79 -7.40 5.07
CA ILE A 20 0.32 -6.63 4.49
C ILE A 20 -0.05 -6.11 3.09
N THR A 21 -0.71 -6.94 2.28
CA THR A 21 -1.18 -6.51 0.95
C THR A 21 -2.15 -5.35 1.05
N ILE A 22 -3.14 -5.46 1.92
CA ILE A 22 -4.18 -4.44 2.08
C ILE A 22 -3.54 -3.12 2.51
N ILE A 23 -2.67 -3.16 3.53
CA ILE A 23 -1.99 -1.96 4.01
C ILE A 23 -1.11 -1.33 2.91
N ALA A 24 -0.40 -2.15 2.13
CA ALA A 24 0.45 -1.65 1.06
C ALA A 24 -0.35 -1.01 -0.09
N LEU A 25 -1.55 -1.51 -0.39
CA LEU A 25 -2.46 -0.92 -1.38
C LEU A 25 -3.17 0.34 -0.86
N ASP A 26 -3.41 0.42 0.45
CA ASP A 26 -4.03 1.59 1.08
C ASP A 26 -3.10 2.81 1.09
N ILE A 27 -1.77 2.62 1.18
CA ILE A 27 -0.81 3.73 1.20
C ILE A 27 -0.97 4.64 -0.03
N PRO A 28 -0.84 4.16 -1.29
CA PRO A 28 -1.08 5.01 -2.46
C PRO A 28 -2.49 5.57 -2.53
N TYR A 29 -3.47 4.80 -2.05
CA TYR A 29 -4.86 5.24 -2.00
C TYR A 29 -5.05 6.45 -1.07
N PHE A 30 -4.31 6.56 0.03
CA PHE A 30 -4.35 7.78 0.85
C PHE A 30 -3.79 9.01 0.13
N PHE A 31 -2.75 8.86 -0.71
CA PHE A 31 -2.17 9.99 -1.44
C PHE A 31 -3.00 10.44 -2.64
N GLY A 32 -3.71 9.52 -3.31
CA GLY A 32 -4.52 9.84 -4.50
C GLY A 32 -6.05 9.84 -4.29
N GLY A 33 -6.55 9.00 -3.39
CA GLY A 33 -7.97 8.72 -3.16
C GLY A 33 -8.61 9.52 -2.02
N ALA A 34 -7.81 10.23 -1.21
CA ALA A 34 -8.29 11.14 -0.16
C ALA A 34 -8.99 12.42 -0.69
N LEU A 35 -9.29 12.50 -1.98
CA LEU A 35 -9.91 13.68 -2.60
C LEU A 35 -11.20 14.12 -1.91
N ILE A 36 -12.04 13.17 -1.46
CA ILE A 36 -13.31 13.50 -0.79
C ILE A 36 -13.04 14.26 0.51
N ILE A 37 -12.12 13.76 1.35
CA ILE A 37 -11.80 14.43 2.61
C ILE A 37 -11.06 15.75 2.38
N GLU A 38 -10.18 15.81 1.39
CA GLU A 38 -9.45 17.05 1.03
C GLU A 38 -10.39 18.14 0.53
N THR A 39 -11.43 17.76 -0.21
CA THR A 39 -12.42 18.69 -0.74
C THR A 39 -13.39 19.16 0.34
N VAL A 40 -13.93 18.24 1.15
CA VAL A 40 -14.90 18.55 2.20
C VAL A 40 -14.28 19.39 3.32
N PHE A 41 -13.08 19.02 3.77
CA PHE A 41 -12.39 19.75 4.85
C PHE A 41 -11.49 20.87 4.34
N SER A 42 -11.47 21.13 3.03
CA SER A 42 -10.56 22.10 2.40
C SER A 42 -9.08 21.88 2.76
N TRP A 43 -8.70 20.65 3.13
CA TRP A 43 -7.33 20.30 3.47
C TRP A 43 -6.46 20.33 2.21
N PRO A 44 -5.30 21.02 2.21
CA PRO A 44 -4.41 21.04 1.06
C PRO A 44 -3.76 19.66 0.91
N GLY A 45 -4.10 18.97 -0.18
CA GLY A 45 -3.59 17.63 -0.46
C GLY A 45 -3.40 17.34 -1.95
N MET A 46 -2.73 16.23 -2.24
CA MET A 46 -2.32 15.85 -3.60
C MET A 46 -3.50 15.40 -4.45
N GLY A 47 -4.51 14.76 -3.88
CA GLY A 47 -5.70 14.32 -4.61
C GLY A 47 -6.45 15.50 -5.23
N ARG A 48 -6.67 16.55 -4.43
CA ARG A 48 -7.33 17.79 -4.83
C ARG A 48 -6.51 18.54 -5.87
N LEU A 49 -5.18 18.60 -5.73
CA LEU A 49 -4.29 19.22 -6.72
C LEU A 49 -4.35 18.49 -8.07
N MET A 50 -4.29 17.16 -8.05
CA MET A 50 -4.38 16.35 -9.27
C MET A 50 -5.74 16.55 -9.95
N TYR A 51 -6.84 16.58 -9.19
CA TYR A 51 -8.18 16.80 -9.71
C TYR A 51 -8.36 18.19 -10.32
N GLN A 52 -7.85 19.22 -9.66
CA GLN A 52 -7.85 20.58 -10.20
C GLN A 52 -7.05 20.67 -11.50
N ALA A 53 -5.86 20.05 -11.55
CA ALA A 53 -5.03 20.01 -12.75
C ALA A 53 -5.75 19.36 -13.94
N VAL A 54 -6.50 18.28 -13.69
CA VAL A 54 -7.31 17.60 -14.72
C VAL A 54 -8.44 18.51 -15.21
N ILE A 55 -9.16 19.19 -14.32
CA ILE A 55 -10.24 20.11 -14.69
C ILE A 55 -9.71 21.33 -15.44
N SER A 56 -8.58 21.89 -15.02
CA SER A 56 -7.94 23.03 -15.68
C SER A 56 -7.23 22.64 -16.99
N SER A 57 -7.27 21.37 -17.38
CA SER A 57 -6.55 20.83 -18.54
C SER A 57 -5.04 21.13 -18.50
N ASP A 58 -4.48 21.24 -17.28
CA ASP A 58 -3.04 21.34 -17.08
C ASP A 58 -2.46 19.92 -17.04
N TYR A 59 -2.23 19.39 -18.24
CA TYR A 59 -1.71 18.04 -18.42
C TYR A 59 -0.32 17.85 -17.79
N ASN A 60 0.50 18.90 -17.76
CA ASN A 60 1.85 18.79 -17.21
C ASN A 60 1.80 18.57 -15.68
N LEU A 61 0.98 19.36 -14.98
CA LEU A 61 0.76 19.19 -13.56
C LEU A 61 0.07 17.85 -13.24
N ALA A 62 -0.94 17.47 -14.02
CA ALA A 62 -1.66 16.20 -13.83
C ALA A 62 -0.73 14.99 -13.99
N ILE A 63 0.09 14.96 -15.06
CA ILE A 63 1.06 13.88 -15.29
C ILE A 63 2.15 13.85 -14.21
N SER A 64 2.60 15.01 -13.74
CA SER A 64 3.58 15.08 -12.64
C SER A 64 3.04 14.46 -11.34
N CYS A 65 1.79 14.77 -10.98
CA CYS A 65 1.12 14.15 -9.84
C CYS A 65 0.92 12.64 -10.03
N LEU A 66 0.53 12.21 -11.23
CA LEU A 66 0.39 10.79 -11.56
C LEU A 66 1.71 10.03 -11.46
N MET A 67 2.80 10.61 -11.97
CA MET A 67 4.14 10.02 -11.84
C MET A 67 4.56 9.89 -10.38
N PHE A 68 4.29 10.91 -9.57
CA PHE A 68 4.59 10.87 -8.13
C PHE A 68 3.79 9.75 -7.43
N LEU A 69 2.50 9.62 -7.74
CA LEU A 69 1.65 8.54 -7.23
C LEU A 69 2.15 7.16 -7.66
N ALA A 70 2.62 7.03 -8.90
CA ALA A 70 3.22 5.78 -9.40
C ALA A 70 4.48 5.40 -8.63
N ILE A 71 5.35 6.37 -8.32
CA ILE A 71 6.56 6.14 -7.50
C ILE A 71 6.18 5.66 -6.09
N ILE A 72 5.22 6.31 -5.44
CA ILE A 72 4.72 5.87 -4.12
C ILE A 72 4.15 4.46 -4.19
N THR A 73 3.39 4.15 -5.24
CA THR A 73 2.83 2.81 -5.47
C THR A 73 3.92 1.76 -5.60
N LEU A 74 4.99 2.07 -6.33
CA LEU A 74 6.12 1.17 -6.51
C LEU A 74 6.87 0.95 -5.20
N ILE A 75 7.10 2.01 -4.41
CA ILE A 75 7.70 1.92 -3.08
C ILE A 75 6.82 1.09 -2.13
N SER A 76 5.51 1.31 -2.14
CA SER A 76 4.57 0.60 -1.26
C SER A 76 4.52 -0.89 -1.58
N ASN A 77 4.51 -1.25 -2.87
CA ASN A 77 4.60 -2.65 -3.30
C ASN A 77 5.95 -3.27 -2.91
N LEU A 78 7.06 -2.55 -3.08
CA LEU A 78 8.38 -3.04 -2.67
C LEU A 78 8.45 -3.30 -1.16
N ILE A 79 7.83 -2.43 -0.35
CA ILE A 79 7.72 -2.63 1.10
C ILE A 79 6.88 -3.87 1.41
N ALA A 80 5.75 -4.07 0.72
CA ALA A 80 4.94 -5.28 0.86
C ALA A 80 5.74 -6.55 0.55
N ASP A 81 6.49 -6.55 -0.55
CA ASP A 81 7.34 -7.68 -0.94
C ASP A 81 8.41 -8.00 0.11
N LEU A 82 9.05 -6.96 0.67
CA LEU A 82 10.02 -7.13 1.75
C LEU A 82 9.36 -7.68 3.02
N LEU A 83 8.18 -7.19 3.37
CA LEU A 83 7.40 -7.65 4.52
C LEU A 83 6.95 -9.11 4.36
N TYR A 84 6.61 -9.55 3.14
CA TYR A 84 6.32 -10.96 2.87
C TYR A 84 7.51 -11.86 3.18
N VAL A 85 8.72 -11.47 2.77
CA VAL A 85 9.95 -12.24 3.05
C VAL A 85 10.24 -12.34 4.56
N LEU A 86 9.95 -11.28 5.31
CA LEU A 86 10.13 -11.28 6.77
C LEU A 86 9.10 -12.15 7.49
N VAL A 87 7.84 -12.11 7.04
CA VAL A 87 6.74 -12.79 7.71
C VAL A 87 6.66 -14.27 7.33
N ASP A 88 6.98 -14.65 6.10
CA ASP A 88 6.94 -16.05 5.67
C ASP A 88 8.35 -16.68 5.53
N PRO A 89 8.82 -17.45 6.54
CA PRO A 89 10.07 -18.19 6.44
C PRO A 89 9.99 -19.38 5.47
N ARG A 90 8.82 -19.75 4.92
CA ARG A 90 8.71 -20.82 3.91
C ARG A 90 9.31 -20.40 2.56
N ILE A 91 9.31 -19.10 2.24
CA ILE A 91 10.01 -18.56 1.06
C ILE A 91 11.52 -18.88 1.13
N ARG A 92 12.08 -18.96 2.34
CA ARG A 92 13.50 -19.33 2.57
C ARG A 92 13.78 -20.82 2.31
N MET A 93 12.79 -21.70 2.36
CA MET A 93 12.98 -23.16 2.19
C MET A 93 13.02 -23.59 0.72
N GLY A 94 12.40 -22.83 -0.20
CA GLY A 94 12.38 -23.13 -1.63
C GLY A 94 13.75 -23.03 -2.34
N ARG A 95 14.78 -22.50 -1.66
CA ARG A 95 16.15 -22.38 -2.20
C ARG A 95 17.12 -23.47 -1.69
N LYS A 96 16.66 -24.42 -0.85
CA LYS A 96 17.48 -25.55 -0.35
C LYS A 96 17.15 -26.90 -1.03
N GLY A 97 16.59 -26.85 -2.23
CA GLY A 97 16.30 -28.04 -3.04
C GLY A 97 16.78 -27.86 -4.48
N ALA A 98 18.09 -27.68 -4.66
CA ALA A 98 18.82 -27.90 -5.90
C ALA A 98 20.25 -28.31 -5.53
#